data_AF-A0A5B2V770-F1
#
_entry.id   AF-A0A5B2V770-F1
#
_cell.length_a   1.000
_cell.length_b   1.000
_cell.length_c   1.000
_cell.angle_alpha   90.00
_cell.angle_beta   90.00
_cell.angle_gamma   90.00
#
_symmetry.space_group_name_H-M   'P 1'
#
loop_
_entity.id
_entity.type
_entity.pdbx_description
1 polymer ?
#
loop_
_entity_poly.entity_id
_entity_poly.type
_entity_poly.pdbx_seq_one_letter_code
_entity_poly.pdbx_strand_id
1 'polypeptide(L)' 'MRFRVLGPVTVDGPAGPVRIPGAKQLTVLALLLLHANRVVPVERLAAAMG' A
#
# COMPACT_ATOMS: atom_id res chain seq x y z
N MET A 1 8.20 4.26 10.55
CA MET A 1 6.90 4.10 9.86
C MET A 1 6.33 2.74 10.16
N ARG A 2 5.00 2.62 10.31
CA ARG A 2 4.32 1.35 10.57
C ARG A 2 3.12 1.20 9.64
N PHE A 3 2.91 -0.02 9.15
CA PHE A 3 1.80 -0.40 8.29
C PHE A 3 0.97 -1.51 8.97
N ARG A 4 -0.35 -1.47 8.82
CA ARG A 4 -1.25 -2.55 9.23
C ARG A 4 -2.10 -2.98 8.04
N VAL A 5 -2.20 -4.29 7.81
CA VAL A 5 -2.87 -4.88 6.64
C VAL A 5 -3.84 -6.02 6.99
N LEU A 6 -3.86 -6.47 8.25
CA LEU A 6 -4.80 -7.48 8.75
C LEU A 6 -6.10 -6.80 9.20
N GLY A 7 -6.77 -6.18 8.24
CA GLY A 7 -7.87 -5.23 8.45
C GLY A 7 -7.74 -4.06 7.47
N PRO A 8 -8.41 -2.92 7.71
CA PRO A 8 -8.23 -1.73 6.89
C PRO A 8 -6.76 -1.32 6.82
N VAL A 9 -6.28 -1.05 5.60
CA VAL A 9 -4.89 -0.61 5.40
C VAL A 9 -4.70 0.75 6.05
N THR A 10 -3.82 0.81 7.07
CA THR A 10 -3.52 2.05 7.81
C THR A 10 -2.02 2.25 7.94
N VAL A 11 -1.61 3.52 7.99
CA VAL A 11 -0.21 3.94 8.03
C VAL A 11 0.00 4.92 9.16
N ASP A 12 1.00 4.66 10.00
CA ASP A 12 1.49 5.60 11.01
C ASP A 12 2.89 6.07 10.64
N GLY A 13 3.01 7.38 10.41
CA GLY A 13 4.25 8.08 10.21
C GLY A 13 4.81 8.64 11.53
N PRO A 14 6.00 9.27 11.50
CA PRO A 14 6.58 9.92 12.68
C PRO A 14 5.68 10.99 13.31
N ALA A 15 4.84 11.65 12.51
CA ALA A 15 3.90 12.68 12.95
C ALA A 15 2.47 12.16 13.21
N GLY A 16 2.27 10.83 13.25
CA GLY A 16 0.96 10.20 13.44
C GLY A 16 0.36 9.61 12.16
N PRO A 17 -0.97 9.40 12.13
CA PRO A 17 -1.65 8.73 11.02
C PRO A 17 -1.46 9.45 9.68
N VAL A 18 -1.16 8.67 8.64
CA VAL A 18 -0.99 9.17 7.28
C VAL A 18 -2.22 8.82 6.46
N ARG A 19 -2.85 9.85 5.88
CA ARG A 19 -3.95 9.66 4.93
C ARG A 19 -3.41 9.23 3.57
N ILE A 20 -4.00 8.19 3.00
CA ILE A 20 -3.70 7.75 1.63
C ILE A 20 -4.84 8.20 0.72
N PRO A 21 -4.59 9.13 -0.22
CA PRO A 21 -5.64 9.60 -1.12
C PRO A 21 -5.98 8.58 -2.22
N GLY A 22 -7.25 8.21 -2.30
CA GLY A 22 -7.80 7.47 -3.44
C GLY A 22 -7.55 5.97 -3.43
N ALA A 23 -8.46 5.22 -4.05
CA ALA A 23 -8.43 3.75 -4.08
C ALA A 23 -7.17 3.21 -4.77
N LYS A 24 -6.72 3.83 -5.87
CA LYS A 24 -5.55 3.37 -6.63
C LYS A 24 -4.25 3.40 -5.81
N GLN A 25 -4.00 4.48 -5.07
CA GLN A 25 -2.80 4.57 -4.22
C GLN A 25 -2.84 3.56 -3.06
N LEU A 26 -4.02 3.35 -2.48
CA LEU A 26 -4.22 2.34 -1.45
C LEU A 26 -3.96 0.93 -1.99
N THR A 27 -4.45 0.62 -3.19
CA THR A 27 -4.21 -0.66 -3.88
C THR A 27 -2.73 -0.89 -4.15
N VAL A 28 -2.02 0.11 -4.68
CA VAL A 28 -0.57 0.00 -4.92
C VAL A 28 0.17 -0.25 -3.61
N LEU A 29 -0.13 0.53 -2.56
CA LEU A 29 0.53 0.33 -1.27
C LEU A 29 0.24 -1.07 -0.71
N ALA A 30 -1.02 -1.51 -0.73
CA ALA A 30 -1.40 -2.84 -0.26
C ALA A 30 -0.64 -3.94 -1.01
N LEU A 31 -0.53 -3.84 -2.33
CA LEU A 31 0.18 -4.80 -3.16
C LEU A 31 1.69 -4.84 -2.85
N LEU A 32 2.31 -3.68 -2.62
CA LEU A 32 3.71 -3.60 -2.20
C LEU A 32 3.92 -4.19 -0.80
N LEU A 33 3.01 -3.95 0.15
CA LEU A 33 3.09 -4.49 1.50
C LEU A 33 2.92 -6.01 1.54
N LEU A 34 2.05 -6.57 0.70
CA LEU A 34 1.90 -8.02 0.52
C LEU A 34 3.16 -8.69 -0.06
N HIS A 35 3.98 -7.94 -0.78
CA HIS A 35 5.23 -8.40 -1.39
C HIS A 35 6.46 -7.68 -0.81
N ALA A 36 6.42 -7.34 0.47
CA ALA A 36 7.47 -6.56 1.11
C ALA A 36 8.87 -7.17 0.87
N ASN A 37 9.83 -6.30 0.56
CA ASN A 37 11.22 -6.66 0.25
C ASN A 37 11.39 -7.51 -1.03
N ARG A 38 10.42 -7.44 -1.95
CA ARG A 38 10.52 -8.02 -3.30
C ARG A 38 10.25 -6.96 -4.35
N VAL A 39 10.86 -7.12 -5.52
CA VAL A 39 10.53 -6.30 -6.70
C VAL A 39 9.13 -6.67 -7.19
N VAL A 40 8.29 -5.67 -7.38
CA VAL A 40 6.96 -5.82 -7.98
C VAL A 40 6.99 -5.18 -9.37
N PRO A 41 6.79 -5.95 -10.46
CA PRO A 41 6.74 -5.41 -11.82
C PRO A 41 5.60 -4.40 -11.97
N VAL A 42 5.81 -3.37 -12.81
CA VAL A 42 4.83 -2.30 -13.02
C VAL A 42 3.54 -2.82 -13.62
N GLU A 43 3.62 -3.84 -14.48
CA GLU A 43 2.49 -4.52 -15.11
C GLU A 43 1.57 -5.12 -14.05
N ARG A 44 2.13 -5.63 -12.95
CA ARG A 44 1.36 -6.20 -11.84
C ARG A 44 0.67 -5.12 -11.03
N LEU A 45 1.28 -3.94 -10.88
CA LEU A 45 0.63 -2.78 -10.26
C LEU A 45 -0.56 -2.31 -11.11
N ALA A 46 -0.35 -2.19 -12.43
CA ALA A 46 -1.39 -1.78 -13.36
C ALA A 46 -2.59 -2.75 -13.37
N ALA A 47 -2.32 -4.07 -13.39
CA ALA A 47 -3.36 -5.10 -13.37
C ALA A 47 -4.22 -5.08 -12.10
N ALA A 48 -3.69 -4.63 -10.95
CA ALA A 48 -4.44 -4.55 -9.71
C ALA A 48 -5.36 -3.31 -9.60
N MET A 49 -5.15 -2.30 -10.46
CA MET A 49 -5.89 -1.03 -10.44
C MET A 49 -6.91 -0.88 -11.57
N GLY A 50 -6.97 -1.86 -12.49
CA GLY A 50 -7.97 -1.97 -13.54
C GLY A 50 -9.25 -2.62 -13.05
#